data_AF-A0A7V5CI33-F1
#
_entry.id   AF-A0A7V5CI33-F1
#
_cell.length_a   1.000
_cell.length_b   1.000
_cell.length_c   1.000
_cell.angle_alpha   90.00
_cell.angle_beta   90.00
_cell.angle_gamma   90.00
#
_symmetry.space_group_name_H-M   'P 1'
#
loop_
_entity.id
_entity.type
_entity.pdbx_description
1 polymer ?
#
loop_
_entity_poly.entity_id
_entity_poly.type
_entity_poly.pdbx_seq_one_letter_code
_entity_poly.pdbx_strand_id
1 'polypeptide(L)'
;MNYAIILCGGSGTRFWPLSRRLLPKQLLGICSGRPMIQETVRRISGLVKKENIYIAASRVHRYQIRDCLKKLDIPEGNFFFEPEGKNTLAPIVFLSYKILNKDPQAVIIVLPSDHFIKNKKVFLDSCRDAIDVARDGYIVAFGVPPVRPETGYGYIKIKAKRKTQNAKEKRGKAKRFFVIEKFVEKPDLRRAKRFIRDARYYWNSGTFVFTPGVMLEEVKRFHPLVYRMIVNMRSLKDINKLWGKLPFLSIDYGVMEKTRYAAVLPICCGWTDLGSWSALDEVVRKDKHGNILKGNCVDMGSKGSLVWAQDKLVATLRLKNIIVVDTKDALLVCPKENAQDIKNLVGVLRKRGFKNKI
;
A
#
# COMPACT_ATOMS: atom_id res chain seq x y z
N MET A 1 -17.74 -12.69 -9.06
CA MET A 1 -16.39 -12.81 -9.68
C MET A 1 -15.33 -12.13 -8.80
N ASN A 2 -14.04 -12.19 -9.15
CA ASN A 2 -13.00 -11.46 -8.39
C ASN A 2 -12.73 -10.10 -9.03
N TYR A 3 -12.60 -9.08 -8.17
CA TYR A 3 -12.28 -7.70 -8.53
C TYR A 3 -11.08 -7.21 -7.73
N ALA A 4 -10.38 -6.22 -8.26
CA ALA A 4 -9.31 -5.54 -7.55
C ALA A 4 -9.57 -4.04 -7.51
N ILE A 5 -9.31 -3.41 -6.37
CA ILE A 5 -9.20 -1.97 -6.23
C ILE A 5 -7.76 -1.65 -5.87
N ILE A 6 -7.05 -0.98 -6.77
CA ILE A 6 -5.67 -0.55 -6.54
C ILE A 6 -5.69 0.91 -6.11
N LEU A 7 -5.27 1.15 -4.87
CA LEU A 7 -5.21 2.48 -4.26
C LEU A 7 -3.88 3.17 -4.61
N CYS A 8 -3.99 4.29 -5.29
CA CYS A 8 -2.88 5.13 -5.75
C CYS A 8 -2.89 6.45 -4.99
N GLY A 9 -2.81 6.34 -3.66
CA GLY A 9 -2.63 7.47 -2.75
C GLY A 9 -1.17 7.69 -2.38
N GLY A 10 -0.88 8.83 -1.76
CA GLY A 10 0.44 9.15 -1.24
C GLY A 10 1.29 9.98 -2.20
N SER A 11 2.01 10.95 -1.64
CA SER A 11 2.95 11.81 -2.36
C SER A 11 4.34 11.21 -2.47
N GLY A 12 4.68 10.22 -1.62
CA GLY A 12 5.98 9.56 -1.65
C GLY A 12 7.16 10.43 -1.22
N THR A 13 6.93 11.55 -0.51
CA THR A 13 7.94 12.59 -0.24
C THR A 13 9.24 12.11 0.42
N ARG A 14 9.22 10.98 1.11
CA ARG A 14 10.42 10.36 1.71
C ARG A 14 11.40 9.80 0.67
N PHE A 15 10.98 9.67 -0.59
CA PHE A 15 11.83 9.34 -1.73
C PHE A 15 12.30 10.57 -2.50
N TRP A 16 12.09 11.79 -1.99
CA TRP A 16 12.75 12.96 -2.54
C TRP A 16 14.27 12.70 -2.51
N PRO A 17 15.04 13.06 -3.56
CA PRO A 17 14.69 13.84 -4.73
C PRO A 17 14.26 12.98 -5.93
N LEU A 18 13.97 11.69 -5.78
CA LEU A 18 13.41 10.90 -6.87
C LEU A 18 11.90 11.12 -7.02
N SER A 19 11.17 11.17 -5.90
CA SER A 19 9.75 11.54 -5.92
C SER A 19 9.58 13.03 -6.21
N ARG A 20 8.58 13.37 -7.03
CA ARG A 20 8.14 14.75 -7.30
C ARG A 20 6.62 14.86 -7.13
N ARG A 21 6.09 16.08 -7.02
CA ARG A 21 4.64 16.32 -6.97
C ARG A 21 3.85 15.59 -8.06
N LEU A 22 4.37 15.57 -9.29
CA LEU A 22 3.74 14.89 -10.44
C LEU A 22 4.31 13.49 -10.71
N LEU A 23 5.32 13.06 -9.95
CA LEU A 23 5.91 11.72 -10.02
C LEU A 23 5.94 11.10 -8.62
N PRO A 24 4.76 10.73 -8.07
CA PRO A 24 4.67 10.14 -6.75
C PRO A 24 5.26 8.71 -6.75
N LYS A 25 5.52 8.19 -5.55
CA LYS A 25 6.24 6.92 -5.32
C LYS A 25 5.72 5.75 -6.16
N GLN A 26 4.41 5.59 -6.29
CA GLN A 26 3.81 4.48 -7.06
C GLN A 26 4.19 4.49 -8.55
N LEU A 27 4.62 5.62 -9.09
CA LEU A 27 5.10 5.75 -10.47
C LEU A 27 6.61 5.50 -10.61
N LEU A 28 7.34 5.30 -9.51
CA LEU A 28 8.79 5.15 -9.52
C LEU A 28 9.22 3.70 -9.74
N GLY A 29 10.30 3.52 -10.51
CA GLY A 29 10.96 2.24 -10.80
C GLY A 29 11.94 1.79 -9.72
N ILE A 30 11.54 1.83 -8.45
CA ILE A 30 12.52 1.74 -7.34
C ILE A 30 13.13 0.34 -7.24
N CYS A 31 12.29 -0.70 -7.14
CA CYS A 31 12.75 -2.07 -6.91
C CYS A 31 13.11 -2.83 -8.19
N SER A 32 12.19 -2.87 -9.17
CA SER A 32 12.32 -3.70 -10.38
C SER A 32 12.71 -2.91 -11.63
N GLY A 33 12.95 -1.61 -11.52
CA GLY A 33 13.09 -0.71 -12.66
C GLY A 33 11.75 -0.35 -13.34
N ARG A 34 10.64 -0.98 -12.93
CA ARG A 34 9.29 -0.64 -13.41
C ARG A 34 8.49 0.11 -12.35
N PRO A 35 7.58 1.03 -12.74
CA PRO A 35 6.65 1.67 -11.83
C PRO A 35 5.93 0.67 -10.90
N MET A 36 5.88 0.98 -9.61
CA MET A 36 5.29 0.08 -8.61
C MET A 36 3.82 -0.25 -8.89
N ILE A 37 3.06 0.71 -9.42
CA ILE A 37 1.67 0.50 -9.82
C ILE A 37 1.56 -0.57 -10.91
N GLN A 38 2.47 -0.60 -11.88
CA GLN A 38 2.50 -1.63 -12.92
C GLN A 38 2.84 -3.00 -12.32
N GLU A 39 3.78 -3.07 -11.37
CA GLU A 39 4.08 -4.32 -10.66
C GLU A 39 2.86 -4.83 -9.89
N THR A 40 2.08 -3.95 -9.27
CA THR A 40 0.85 -4.31 -8.55
C THR A 40 -0.24 -4.83 -9.49
N VAL A 41 -0.48 -4.14 -10.61
CA VAL A 41 -1.43 -4.60 -11.64
C VAL A 41 -1.01 -5.97 -12.18
N ARG A 42 0.24 -6.11 -12.65
CA ARG A 42 0.75 -7.37 -13.21
C ARG A 42 0.69 -8.51 -12.20
N ARG A 43 0.96 -8.23 -10.93
CA ARG A 43 0.88 -9.24 -9.85
C ARG A 43 -0.54 -9.76 -9.74
N ILE A 44 -1.55 -8.89 -9.68
CA ILE A 44 -2.94 -9.31 -9.48
C ILE A 44 -3.60 -9.85 -10.76
N SER A 45 -3.07 -9.55 -11.95
CA SER A 45 -3.56 -10.09 -13.22
C SER A 45 -3.59 -11.62 -13.31
N GLY A 46 -2.80 -12.33 -12.48
CA GLY A 46 -2.87 -13.80 -12.37
C GLY A 46 -4.12 -14.33 -11.66
N LEU A 47 -4.98 -13.44 -11.13
CA LEU A 47 -6.18 -13.78 -10.36
C LEU A 47 -7.40 -12.93 -10.74
N VAL A 48 -7.20 -11.71 -11.23
CA VAL A 48 -8.24 -10.75 -11.60
C VAL A 48 -8.03 -10.30 -13.04
N LYS A 49 -9.04 -10.48 -13.90
CA LYS A 49 -8.99 -10.01 -15.28
C LYS A 49 -8.91 -8.48 -15.34
N LYS A 50 -8.27 -7.92 -16.36
CA LYS A 50 -8.05 -6.48 -16.51
C LYS A 50 -9.35 -5.66 -16.47
N GLU A 51 -10.46 -6.23 -16.94
CA GLU A 51 -11.79 -5.62 -16.95
C GLU A 51 -12.39 -5.44 -15.54
N ASN A 52 -11.83 -6.15 -14.55
CA ASN A 52 -12.25 -6.13 -13.15
C ASN A 52 -11.22 -5.48 -12.21
N ILE A 53 -10.16 -4.86 -12.77
CA ILE A 53 -9.18 -4.08 -12.02
C ILE A 53 -9.59 -2.60 -12.07
N TYR A 54 -9.87 -2.02 -10.92
CA TYR A 54 -10.19 -0.61 -10.72
C TYR A 54 -9.01 0.13 -10.10
N ILE A 55 -8.75 1.35 -10.58
CA ILE A 55 -7.65 2.20 -10.12
C ILE A 55 -8.27 3.42 -9.44
N ALA A 56 -8.03 3.60 -8.13
CA ALA A 56 -8.42 4.81 -7.41
C ALA A 56 -7.19 5.70 -7.22
N ALA A 57 -7.26 6.95 -7.66
CA ALA A 57 -6.11 7.86 -7.59
C ALA A 57 -6.54 9.33 -7.45
N SER A 58 -5.61 10.20 -7.04
CA SER A 58 -5.86 11.65 -7.11
C SER A 58 -6.03 12.12 -8.55
N ARG A 59 -7.01 13.01 -8.78
CA ARG A 59 -7.21 13.68 -10.08
C ARG A 59 -5.99 14.49 -10.54
N VAL A 60 -5.12 14.91 -9.64
CA VAL A 60 -3.86 15.60 -9.97
C VAL A 60 -2.91 14.71 -10.78
N HIS A 61 -2.94 13.38 -10.57
CA HIS A 61 -2.05 12.42 -11.21
C HIS A 61 -2.70 11.69 -12.40
N ARG A 62 -3.86 12.17 -12.88
CA ARG A 62 -4.67 11.46 -13.88
C ARG A 62 -3.91 11.12 -15.15
N TYR A 63 -3.09 12.06 -15.65
CA TYR A 63 -2.37 11.89 -16.90
C TYR A 63 -1.21 10.91 -16.72
N GLN A 64 -0.43 11.05 -15.65
CA GLN A 64 0.73 10.21 -15.39
C GLN A 64 0.33 8.77 -15.08
N ILE A 65 -0.78 8.55 -14.37
CA ILE A 65 -1.29 7.19 -14.10
C ILE A 65 -1.83 6.55 -15.38
N ARG A 66 -2.61 7.27 -16.19
CA ARG A 66 -3.10 6.75 -17.47
C ARG A 66 -1.96 6.36 -18.39
N ASP A 67 -0.98 7.25 -18.57
CA ASP A 67 0.19 7.00 -19.41
C ASP A 67 0.99 5.79 -18.90
N CYS A 68 1.25 5.74 -17.59
CA CYS A 68 1.94 4.63 -16.96
C CYS A 68 1.22 3.29 -17.16
N LEU A 69 -0.12 3.26 -17.12
CA LEU A 69 -0.90 2.04 -17.25
C LEU A 69 -1.37 1.72 -18.68
N LYS A 70 -1.06 2.57 -19.66
CA LYS A 70 -1.51 2.44 -21.05
C LYS A 70 -1.24 1.06 -21.65
N LYS A 71 -0.04 0.50 -21.42
CA LYS A 71 0.39 -0.81 -21.94
C LYS A 71 -0.24 -2.02 -21.23
N LEU A 72 -1.05 -1.80 -20.19
CA LEU A 72 -1.73 -2.87 -19.44
C LEU A 72 -3.22 -2.96 -19.79
N ASP A 73 -3.70 -2.13 -20.73
CA ASP A 73 -5.05 -2.15 -21.28
C ASP A 73 -6.17 -2.16 -20.23
N ILE A 74 -5.99 -1.44 -19.12
CA ILE A 74 -7.05 -1.24 -18.13
C ILE A 74 -8.16 -0.40 -18.77
N PRO A 75 -9.44 -0.81 -18.72
CA PRO A 75 -10.53 -0.05 -19.31
C PRO A 75 -10.68 1.35 -18.71
N GLU A 76 -10.97 2.35 -19.55
CA GLU A 76 -11.08 3.74 -19.12
C GLU A 76 -12.14 3.94 -18.02
N GLY A 77 -13.25 3.21 -18.08
CA GLY A 77 -14.32 3.25 -17.08
C GLY A 77 -13.94 2.70 -15.69
N ASN A 78 -12.75 2.08 -15.56
CA ASN A 78 -12.24 1.53 -14.31
C ASN A 78 -11.29 2.48 -13.57
N PHE A 79 -10.93 3.62 -14.16
CA PHE A 79 -10.20 4.67 -13.47
C PHE A 79 -11.16 5.55 -12.68
N PHE A 80 -10.89 5.71 -11.39
CA PHE A 80 -11.56 6.66 -10.52
C PHE A 80 -10.56 7.69 -10.01
N PHE A 81 -10.69 8.90 -10.55
CA PHE A 81 -9.86 10.03 -10.17
C PHE A 81 -10.58 10.90 -9.12
N GLU A 82 -10.20 10.72 -7.86
CA GLU A 82 -10.72 11.45 -6.71
C GLU A 82 -10.55 12.97 -6.91
N PRO A 83 -11.63 13.77 -6.81
CA PRO A 83 -11.54 15.22 -6.88
C PRO A 83 -10.62 15.83 -5.83
N GLU A 84 -10.61 15.23 -4.64
CA GLU A 84 -9.82 15.58 -3.47
C GLU A 84 -9.45 14.28 -2.72
N GLY A 85 -8.25 14.18 -2.15
CA GLY A 85 -7.84 12.98 -1.43
C GLY A 85 -8.57 12.83 -0.10
N LYS A 86 -9.31 11.73 0.09
CA LYS A 86 -10.09 11.47 1.32
C LYS A 86 -9.57 10.26 2.12
N ASN A 87 -8.30 9.91 1.94
CA ASN A 87 -7.67 8.70 2.49
C ASN A 87 -8.36 7.44 1.94
N THR A 88 -8.18 6.26 2.56
CA THR A 88 -8.53 4.99 1.91
C THR A 88 -10.01 4.60 1.97
N LEU A 89 -10.79 5.05 2.97
CA LEU A 89 -12.16 4.57 3.14
C LEU A 89 -13.08 5.01 1.99
N ALA A 90 -13.12 6.30 1.68
CA ALA A 90 -14.00 6.86 0.66
C ALA A 90 -13.86 6.20 -0.73
N PRO A 91 -12.66 6.10 -1.34
CA PRO A 91 -12.49 5.45 -2.65
C PRO A 91 -12.82 3.95 -2.60
N ILE A 92 -12.49 3.23 -1.52
CA ILE A 92 -12.84 1.82 -1.36
C ILE A 92 -14.37 1.66 -1.37
N VAL A 93 -15.09 2.44 -0.57
CA VAL A 93 -16.54 2.32 -0.42
C VAL A 93 -17.26 2.72 -1.70
N PHE A 94 -16.82 3.80 -2.34
CA PHE A 94 -17.39 4.26 -3.61
C PHE A 94 -17.25 3.20 -4.71
N LEU A 95 -16.06 2.64 -4.89
CA LEU A 95 -15.82 1.59 -5.88
C LEU A 95 -16.51 0.28 -5.49
N SER A 96 -16.59 -0.07 -4.20
CA SER A 96 -17.33 -1.24 -3.73
C SER A 96 -18.82 -1.15 -4.05
N TYR A 97 -19.42 0.04 -3.88
CA TYR A 97 -20.81 0.28 -4.27
C TYR A 97 -21.01 0.16 -5.79
N LYS A 98 -20.12 0.75 -6.59
CA LYS A 98 -20.17 0.62 -8.06
C LYS A 98 -20.04 -0.84 -8.51
N ILE A 99 -19.13 -1.60 -7.88
CA ILE A 99 -18.90 -3.02 -8.18
C ILE A 99 -20.12 -3.85 -7.75
N LEU A 100 -20.69 -3.62 -6.57
CA LEU A 100 -21.88 -4.34 -6.10
C LEU A 100 -23.05 -4.23 -7.08
N ASN A 101 -23.30 -3.03 -7.60
CA ASN A 101 -24.38 -2.79 -8.57
C ASN A 101 -24.12 -3.47 -9.93
N LYS A 102 -22.87 -3.83 -10.23
CA LYS A 102 -22.47 -4.53 -11.47
C LYS A 102 -22.43 -6.05 -11.29
N ASP A 103 -21.88 -6.52 -10.16
CA ASP A 103 -21.76 -7.94 -9.80
C ASP A 103 -22.06 -8.11 -8.30
N PRO A 104 -23.29 -8.52 -7.93
CA PRO A 104 -23.66 -8.80 -6.54
C PRO A 104 -22.87 -9.92 -5.87
N GLN A 105 -22.23 -10.81 -6.65
CA GLN A 105 -21.42 -11.93 -6.19
C GLN A 105 -19.92 -11.62 -6.26
N ALA A 106 -19.56 -10.33 -6.29
CA ALA A 106 -18.17 -9.88 -6.33
C ALA A 106 -17.44 -10.18 -5.01
N VAL A 107 -16.16 -10.53 -5.13
CA VAL A 107 -15.18 -10.43 -4.04
C VAL A 107 -14.11 -9.43 -4.46
N ILE A 108 -13.83 -8.45 -3.61
CA ILE A 108 -12.94 -7.33 -3.88
C ILE A 108 -11.63 -7.53 -3.12
N ILE A 109 -10.51 -7.38 -3.83
CA ILE A 109 -9.16 -7.33 -3.28
C ILE A 109 -8.68 -5.89 -3.35
N VAL A 110 -8.51 -5.24 -2.20
CA VAL A 110 -7.96 -3.89 -2.10
C VAL A 110 -6.44 -3.96 -1.92
N LEU A 111 -5.70 -3.24 -2.77
CA LEU A 111 -4.25 -3.28 -2.85
C LEU A 111 -3.64 -1.87 -2.84
N PRO A 112 -2.69 -1.59 -1.95
CA PRO A 112 -1.81 -0.43 -2.11
C PRO A 112 -0.94 -0.58 -3.36
N SER A 113 -0.84 0.47 -4.16
CA SER A 113 -0.06 0.48 -5.41
C SER A 113 1.46 0.54 -5.21
N ASP A 114 1.91 0.91 -4.03
CA ASP A 114 3.29 1.29 -3.71
C ASP A 114 3.96 0.35 -2.68
N HIS A 115 3.47 -0.89 -2.58
CA HIS A 115 4.08 -1.95 -1.77
C HIS A 115 4.92 -2.89 -2.64
N PHE A 116 6.01 -3.41 -2.06
CA PHE A 116 6.82 -4.44 -2.68
C PHE A 116 6.44 -5.82 -2.14
N ILE A 117 6.38 -6.80 -3.05
CA ILE A 117 6.13 -8.21 -2.72
C ILE A 117 7.12 -9.06 -3.50
N LYS A 118 8.01 -9.75 -2.77
CA LYS A 118 9.05 -10.59 -3.36
C LYS A 118 8.49 -11.87 -3.98
N ASN A 119 7.66 -12.62 -3.25
CA ASN A 119 7.11 -13.90 -3.69
C ASN A 119 5.68 -13.75 -4.22
N LYS A 120 5.57 -13.56 -5.53
CA LYS A 120 4.29 -13.36 -6.24
C LYS A 120 3.36 -14.57 -6.11
N LYS A 121 3.91 -15.80 -6.15
CA LYS A 121 3.12 -17.04 -6.05
C LYS A 121 2.47 -17.16 -4.68
N VAL A 122 3.25 -17.03 -3.60
CA VAL A 122 2.74 -17.06 -2.22
C VAL A 122 1.67 -15.99 -1.99
N PHE A 123 1.86 -14.79 -2.56
CA PHE A 123 0.86 -13.74 -2.48
C PHE A 123 -0.46 -14.11 -3.18
N LEU A 124 -0.40 -14.62 -4.42
CA LEU A 124 -1.60 -15.02 -5.15
C LEU A 124 -2.33 -16.21 -4.50
N ASP A 125 -1.58 -17.18 -3.98
CA ASP A 125 -2.16 -18.31 -3.23
C ASP A 125 -2.87 -17.80 -1.96
N SER A 126 -2.25 -16.86 -1.24
CA SER A 126 -2.87 -16.20 -0.08
C SER A 126 -4.11 -15.39 -0.46
N CYS A 127 -4.14 -14.75 -1.63
CA CYS A 127 -5.35 -14.08 -2.14
C CYS A 127 -6.48 -15.06 -2.42
N ARG A 128 -6.20 -16.26 -2.94
CA ARG A 128 -7.22 -17.30 -3.15
C ARG A 128 -7.82 -17.75 -1.82
N ASP A 129 -6.97 -18.00 -0.82
CA ASP A 129 -7.43 -18.36 0.52
C ASP A 129 -8.27 -17.24 1.15
N ALA A 130 -7.84 -15.98 1.02
CA ALA A 130 -8.57 -14.83 1.55
C ALA A 130 -9.91 -14.59 0.84
N ILE A 131 -10.00 -14.87 -0.46
CA ILE A 131 -11.27 -14.80 -1.21
C ILE A 131 -12.30 -15.77 -0.61
N ASP A 132 -11.89 -17.00 -0.30
CA ASP A 132 -12.79 -17.98 0.28
C ASP A 132 -13.27 -17.57 1.68
N VAL A 133 -12.36 -17.07 2.52
CA VAL A 133 -12.72 -16.56 3.85
C VAL A 133 -13.62 -15.32 3.76
N ALA A 134 -13.42 -14.46 2.74
CA ALA A 134 -14.28 -13.31 2.50
C ALA A 134 -15.71 -13.71 2.10
N ARG A 135 -15.88 -14.83 1.38
CA ARG A 135 -17.21 -15.38 1.05
C ARG A 135 -17.97 -15.86 2.30
N ASP A 136 -17.25 -16.24 3.34
CA ASP A 136 -17.84 -16.59 4.65
C ASP A 136 -18.25 -15.34 5.46
N GLY A 137 -18.19 -14.14 4.87
CA GLY A 137 -18.67 -12.89 5.47
C GLY A 137 -17.61 -12.10 6.25
N TYR A 138 -16.33 -12.47 6.17
CA TYR A 138 -15.26 -11.74 6.83
C TYR A 138 -14.65 -10.62 5.96
N ILE A 139 -14.15 -9.58 6.62
CA ILE A 139 -13.20 -8.61 6.06
C ILE A 139 -11.79 -9.09 6.41
N VAL A 140 -11.09 -9.63 5.43
CA VAL A 140 -9.80 -10.31 5.61
C VAL A 140 -8.66 -9.33 5.38
N ALA A 141 -7.86 -9.07 6.42
CA ALA A 141 -6.59 -8.36 6.33
C ALA A 141 -5.42 -9.34 6.13
N PHE A 142 -4.34 -8.88 5.51
CA PHE A 142 -3.11 -9.66 5.35
C PHE A 142 -2.11 -9.27 6.43
N GLY A 143 -1.74 -10.24 7.28
CA GLY A 143 -0.88 -10.04 8.44
C GLY A 143 0.56 -10.49 8.21
N VAL A 144 1.53 -9.59 8.36
CA VAL A 144 2.96 -9.92 8.20
C VAL A 144 3.60 -10.11 9.58
N PRO A 145 4.35 -11.20 9.83
CA PRO A 145 5.06 -11.37 11.10
C PRO A 145 6.02 -10.20 11.36
N PRO A 146 5.92 -9.51 12.51
CA PRO A 146 6.77 -8.37 12.82
C PRO A 146 8.19 -8.83 13.14
N VAL A 147 9.19 -8.19 12.52
CA VAL A 147 10.62 -8.46 12.77
C VAL A 147 11.34 -7.30 13.46
N ARG A 148 10.66 -6.17 13.63
CA ARG A 148 11.14 -5.00 14.39
C ARG A 148 9.97 -4.24 15.03
N PRO A 149 10.19 -3.38 16.04
CA PRO A 149 9.13 -2.54 16.60
C PRO A 149 8.85 -1.32 15.69
N GLU A 150 8.28 -1.56 14.52
CA GLU A 150 7.91 -0.49 13.56
C GLU A 150 6.75 0.35 14.10
N THR A 151 6.86 1.67 14.06
CA THR A 151 5.81 2.60 14.51
C THR A 151 4.99 3.16 13.35
N GLY A 152 5.48 3.01 12.12
CA GLY A 152 4.79 3.42 10.90
C GLY A 152 3.66 2.49 10.45
N TYR A 153 3.57 1.29 11.01
CA TYR A 153 2.61 0.25 10.60
C TYR A 153 1.45 0.09 11.59
N GLY A 154 0.31 -0.39 11.09
CA GLY A 154 -0.74 -0.95 11.92
C GLY A 154 -0.37 -2.33 12.46
N TYR A 155 -0.88 -2.67 13.63
CA TYR A 155 -0.71 -3.97 14.29
C TYR A 155 -2.07 -4.65 14.47
N ILE A 156 -2.10 -5.94 14.17
CA ILE A 156 -3.26 -6.82 14.26
C ILE A 156 -2.96 -7.86 15.33
N LYS A 157 -3.74 -7.88 16.41
CA LYS A 157 -3.71 -8.93 17.42
C LYS A 157 -4.74 -10.00 17.08
N ILE A 158 -4.33 -11.26 17.04
CA ILE A 158 -5.24 -12.40 16.84
C ILE A 158 -5.83 -12.90 18.15
N LYS A 159 -7.06 -13.43 18.09
CA LYS A 159 -7.65 -14.19 19.20
C LYS A 159 -6.86 -15.49 19.41
N ALA A 160 -6.75 -15.92 20.68
CA ALA A 160 -5.98 -17.11 21.06
C ALA A 160 -6.50 -18.43 20.45
N LYS A 161 -7.79 -18.52 20.14
CA LYS A 161 -8.37 -19.69 19.48
C LYS A 161 -8.29 -19.55 17.96
N ARG A 162 -7.64 -20.52 17.30
CA ARG A 162 -7.77 -20.74 15.85
C ARG A 162 -9.22 -21.11 15.55
N LYS A 163 -9.87 -20.37 14.65
CA LYS A 163 -11.02 -20.93 13.93
C LYS A 163 -10.46 -21.68 12.73
N THR A 164 -10.31 -22.99 12.85
CA THR A 164 -10.36 -23.89 11.70
C THR A 164 -11.84 -24.13 11.43
N GLN A 165 -12.51 -23.22 10.71
CA GLN A 165 -13.90 -23.46 10.33
C GLN A 165 -13.95 -24.41 9.13
N ASN A 166 -14.65 -25.53 9.32
CA ASN A 166 -15.22 -26.53 8.42
C ASN A 166 -15.33 -26.18 6.91
N ALA A 167 -14.23 -25.89 6.22
CA ALA A 167 -14.13 -26.28 4.82
C ALA A 167 -13.87 -27.78 4.84
N LYS A 168 -14.91 -28.59 4.58
CA LYS A 168 -14.88 -30.06 4.48
C LYS A 168 -13.46 -30.54 4.15
N GLU A 169 -12.88 -31.36 5.04
CA GLU A 169 -11.60 -32.04 4.87
C GLU A 169 -11.64 -32.93 3.62
N LYS A 170 -11.58 -32.31 2.44
CA LYS A 170 -11.21 -32.95 1.19
C LYS A 170 -9.74 -32.60 1.00
N ARG A 171 -8.88 -33.52 1.45
CA ARG A 171 -7.46 -33.67 1.07
C ARG A 171 -6.81 -32.37 0.55
N GLY A 172 -6.44 -31.47 1.47
CA GLY A 172 -5.76 -30.20 1.13
C GLY A 172 -5.52 -29.38 2.39
N LYS A 173 -4.36 -28.72 2.50
CA LYS A 173 -3.90 -27.94 3.66
C LYS A 173 -5.03 -27.07 4.25
N ALA A 174 -5.33 -27.24 5.54
CA ALA A 174 -6.33 -26.42 6.25
C ALA A 174 -6.07 -24.91 6.05
N LYS A 175 -7.10 -24.16 5.66
CA LYS A 175 -7.09 -22.70 5.49
C LYS A 175 -6.84 -22.03 6.85
N ARG A 176 -5.64 -21.49 7.08
CA ARG A 176 -5.26 -20.90 8.38
C ARG A 176 -5.47 -19.39 8.38
N PHE A 177 -6.66 -18.96 8.77
CA PHE A 177 -6.92 -17.57 9.16
C PHE A 177 -7.20 -17.47 10.66
N PHE A 178 -7.16 -16.25 11.20
CA PHE A 178 -7.49 -15.97 12.59
C PHE A 178 -8.49 -14.83 12.68
N VAL A 179 -9.38 -14.87 13.66
CA VAL A 179 -10.25 -13.72 13.96
C VAL A 179 -9.41 -12.66 14.65
N ILE A 180 -9.57 -11.40 14.22
CA ILE A 180 -8.88 -10.27 14.82
C ILE A 180 -9.50 -9.99 16.21
N GLU A 181 -8.66 -9.94 17.24
CA GLU A 181 -9.03 -9.51 18.59
C GLU A 181 -9.00 -7.98 18.67
N LYS A 182 -7.94 -7.39 18.14
CA LYS A 182 -7.70 -5.96 18.21
C LYS A 182 -6.88 -5.49 17.03
N PHE A 183 -7.25 -4.34 16.49
CA PHE A 183 -6.47 -3.60 15.52
C PHE A 183 -5.91 -2.33 16.20
N VAL A 184 -4.66 -1.98 15.94
CA VAL A 184 -3.99 -0.80 16.50
C VAL A 184 -3.18 -0.12 15.40
N GLU A 185 -3.64 1.02 14.90
CA GLU A 185 -2.90 1.77 13.89
C GLU A 185 -1.76 2.61 14.51
N LYS A 186 -0.54 2.47 13.96
CA LYS A 186 0.65 3.31 14.25
C LYS A 186 0.92 3.55 15.75
N PRO A 187 1.26 2.50 16.51
CA PRO A 187 1.56 2.63 17.93
C PRO A 187 2.86 3.41 18.18
N ASP A 188 2.98 3.95 19.40
CA ASP A 188 4.27 4.46 19.89
C ASP A 188 5.32 3.33 20.02
N LEU A 189 6.60 3.70 20.11
CA LEU A 189 7.72 2.75 20.16
C LEU A 189 7.64 1.79 21.35
N ARG A 190 7.13 2.24 22.50
CA ARG A 190 6.99 1.41 23.71
C ARG A 190 5.96 0.30 23.46
N ARG A 191 4.82 0.64 22.87
CA ARG A 191 3.77 -0.31 22.47
C ARG A 191 4.27 -1.26 21.39
N ALA A 192 4.95 -0.77 20.36
CA ALA A 192 5.53 -1.60 19.29
C ALA A 192 6.53 -2.64 19.85
N LYS A 193 7.42 -2.23 20.77
CA LYS A 193 8.35 -3.13 21.49
C LYS A 193 7.63 -4.21 22.31
N ARG A 194 6.45 -3.91 22.85
CA ARG A 194 5.62 -4.91 23.56
C ARG A 194 4.93 -5.84 22.57
N PHE A 195 4.39 -5.32 21.47
CA PHE A 195 3.65 -6.11 20.48
C PHE A 195 4.54 -7.17 19.81
N ILE A 196 5.77 -6.84 19.44
CA ILE A 196 6.68 -7.82 18.81
C ILE A 196 7.06 -8.99 19.73
N ARG A 197 6.93 -8.84 21.06
CA ARG A 197 7.20 -9.92 22.02
C ARG A 197 6.03 -10.91 22.14
N ASP A 198 4.85 -10.56 21.64
CA ASP A 198 3.67 -11.43 21.64
C ASP A 198 3.44 -11.96 20.21
N ALA A 199 3.63 -13.26 20.02
CA ALA A 199 3.51 -13.95 18.72
C ALA A 199 2.10 -13.88 18.11
N ARG A 200 1.11 -13.33 18.82
CA ARG A 200 -0.24 -13.05 18.33
C ARG A 200 -0.34 -11.73 17.55
N TYR A 201 0.73 -10.95 17.46
CA TYR A 201 0.73 -9.72 16.69
C TYR A 201 1.30 -9.90 15.29
N TYR A 202 0.62 -9.29 14.33
CA TYR A 202 1.03 -9.17 12.94
C TYR A 202 1.02 -7.70 12.53
N TRP A 203 1.89 -7.28 11.61
CA TRP A 203 1.73 -6.01 10.92
C TRP A 203 0.56 -6.07 9.93
N ASN A 204 -0.21 -5.00 9.86
CA ASN A 204 -1.17 -4.78 8.79
C ASN A 204 -0.43 -4.41 7.50
N SER A 205 -0.58 -5.23 6.46
CA SER A 205 0.01 -4.95 5.15
C SER A 205 -0.78 -3.95 4.28
N GLY A 206 -1.93 -3.48 4.76
CA GLY A 206 -2.83 -2.58 4.01
C GLY A 206 -3.59 -3.26 2.86
N THR A 207 -3.48 -4.59 2.73
CA THR A 207 -4.26 -5.39 1.77
C THR A 207 -5.49 -5.98 2.46
N PHE A 208 -6.65 -5.81 1.83
CA PHE A 208 -7.93 -6.28 2.35
C PHE A 208 -8.69 -7.09 1.30
N VAL A 209 -9.45 -8.11 1.73
CA VAL A 209 -10.33 -8.90 0.88
C VAL A 209 -11.69 -9.04 1.53
N PHE A 210 -12.76 -8.72 0.81
CA PHE A 210 -14.13 -8.74 1.33
C PHE A 210 -15.16 -8.82 0.20
N THR A 211 -16.39 -9.19 0.52
CA THR A 211 -17.53 -8.93 -0.37
C THR A 211 -17.99 -7.48 -0.22
N PRO A 212 -18.41 -6.80 -1.30
CA PRO A 212 -18.81 -5.40 -1.21
C PRO A 212 -20.01 -5.19 -0.28
N GLY A 213 -20.94 -6.16 -0.18
CA GLY A 213 -22.07 -6.11 0.74
C GLY A 213 -21.63 -5.93 2.20
N VAL A 214 -20.73 -6.80 2.68
CA VAL A 214 -20.20 -6.73 4.07
C VAL A 214 -19.52 -5.39 4.35
N MET A 215 -18.71 -4.89 3.41
CA MET A 215 -18.05 -3.59 3.57
C MET A 215 -19.07 -2.45 3.67
N LEU A 216 -20.08 -2.45 2.80
CA LEU A 216 -21.11 -1.39 2.81
C LEU A 216 -21.99 -1.46 4.05
N GLU A 217 -22.30 -2.64 4.58
CA GLU A 217 -23.04 -2.81 5.83
C GLU A 217 -22.28 -2.25 7.03
N GLU A 218 -20.99 -2.57 7.16
CA GLU A 218 -20.15 -2.04 8.24
C GLU A 218 -19.99 -0.52 8.13
N VAL A 219 -19.88 0.03 6.92
CA VAL A 219 -19.83 1.48 6.70
C VAL A 219 -21.17 2.14 6.99
N LYS A 220 -22.30 1.52 6.62
CA LYS A 220 -23.65 2.01 6.97
C LYS A 220 -23.83 2.06 8.49
N ARG A 221 -23.26 1.08 9.22
CA ARG A 221 -23.31 1.02 10.68
C ARG A 221 -22.43 2.07 11.36
N PHE A 222 -21.17 2.19 10.97
CA PHE A 222 -20.20 3.06 11.68
C PHE A 222 -20.15 4.49 11.13
N HIS A 223 -20.52 4.67 9.86
CA HIS A 223 -20.42 5.92 9.13
C HIS A 223 -21.65 6.13 8.20
N PRO A 224 -22.88 6.16 8.74
CA PRO A 224 -24.12 6.20 7.95
C PRO A 224 -24.20 7.39 6.97
N LEU A 225 -23.63 8.55 7.34
CA LEU A 225 -23.55 9.72 6.46
C LEU A 225 -22.64 9.47 5.25
N VAL A 226 -21.50 8.80 5.44
CA VAL A 226 -20.58 8.42 4.35
C VAL A 226 -21.29 7.49 3.39
N TYR A 227 -21.96 6.45 3.92
CA TYR A 227 -22.78 5.53 3.12
C TYR A 227 -23.84 6.29 2.31
N ARG A 228 -24.67 7.11 2.97
CA ARG A 228 -25.75 7.87 2.32
C ARG A 228 -25.21 8.80 1.23
N MET A 229 -24.09 9.46 1.45
CA MET A 229 -23.51 10.34 0.45
C MET A 229 -23.04 9.56 -0.78
N ILE A 230 -22.34 8.44 -0.58
CA ILE A 230 -21.78 7.62 -1.65
C ILE A 230 -22.90 6.99 -2.51
N VAL A 231 -23.96 6.45 -1.91
CA VAL A 231 -25.05 5.84 -2.69
C VAL A 231 -25.83 6.85 -3.55
N ASN A 232 -25.76 8.14 -3.18
CA ASN A 232 -26.34 9.24 -3.94
C ASN A 232 -25.39 9.82 -5.02
N MET A 233 -24.14 9.35 -5.11
CA MET A 233 -23.20 9.75 -6.16
C MET A 233 -23.43 8.92 -7.44
N ARG A 234 -24.48 9.25 -8.21
CA ARG A 234 -24.86 8.50 -9.42
C ARG A 234 -24.18 9.03 -10.69
N SER A 235 -23.70 10.27 -10.65
CA SER A 235 -23.03 10.94 -11.78
C SER A 235 -21.74 11.64 -11.35
N LEU A 236 -20.93 12.05 -12.33
CA LEU A 236 -19.77 12.91 -12.08
C LEU A 236 -20.15 14.25 -11.44
N LYS A 237 -21.34 14.79 -11.74
CA LYS A 237 -21.86 16.01 -11.12
C LYS A 237 -22.08 15.82 -9.62
N ASP A 238 -22.65 14.68 -9.23
CA ASP A 238 -22.88 14.35 -7.82
C ASP A 238 -21.57 14.12 -7.07
N ILE A 239 -20.61 13.42 -7.69
CA ILE A 239 -19.27 13.21 -7.13
C ILE A 239 -18.60 14.55 -6.86
N ASN A 240 -18.55 15.47 -7.84
CA ASN A 240 -17.94 16.78 -7.64
C ASN A 240 -18.64 17.60 -6.54
N LYS A 241 -19.97 17.46 -6.37
CA LYS A 241 -20.76 18.17 -5.35
C LYS A 241 -20.59 17.59 -3.94
N LEU A 242 -20.48 16.27 -3.81
CA LEU A 242 -20.57 15.57 -2.53
C LEU A 242 -19.21 15.10 -2.00
N TRP A 243 -18.23 14.83 -2.86
CA TRP A 243 -16.96 14.22 -2.46
C TRP A 243 -16.18 15.06 -1.44
N GLY A 244 -16.14 16.38 -1.63
CA GLY A 244 -15.43 17.30 -0.72
C GLY A 244 -15.97 17.28 0.71
N LYS A 245 -17.23 16.86 0.91
CA LYS A 245 -17.88 16.76 2.22
C LYS A 245 -17.59 15.44 2.94
N LEU A 246 -16.97 14.47 2.27
CA LEU A 246 -16.56 13.21 2.91
C LEU A 246 -15.41 13.47 3.90
N PRO A 247 -15.37 12.72 5.02
CA PRO A 247 -14.28 12.83 5.98
C PRO A 247 -12.97 12.29 5.39
N PHE A 248 -11.85 12.85 5.82
CA PHE A 248 -10.54 12.27 5.58
C PHE A 248 -10.33 11.08 6.53
N LEU A 249 -10.58 9.85 6.07
CA LEU A 249 -10.66 8.67 6.95
C LEU A 249 -10.11 7.41 6.27
N SER A 250 -9.28 6.64 6.96
CA SER A 250 -8.80 5.35 6.45
C SER A 250 -9.78 4.22 6.76
N ILE A 251 -9.72 3.15 5.98
CA ILE A 251 -10.44 1.90 6.26
C ILE A 251 -10.05 1.30 7.61
N ASP A 252 -8.78 1.45 8.01
CA ASP A 252 -8.25 0.94 9.27
C ASP A 252 -9.02 1.53 10.46
N TYR A 253 -9.12 2.86 10.53
CA TYR A 253 -9.87 3.56 11.57
C TYR A 253 -11.39 3.50 11.38
N GLY A 254 -11.85 3.57 10.14
CA GLY A 254 -13.28 3.66 9.83
C GLY A 254 -14.02 2.34 10.04
N VAL A 255 -13.35 1.22 9.80
CA VAL A 255 -13.96 -0.12 9.79
C VAL A 255 -13.15 -1.12 10.60
N MET A 256 -11.87 -1.32 10.32
CA MET A 256 -11.10 -2.46 10.87
C MET A 256 -10.94 -2.42 12.39
N GLU A 257 -10.81 -1.23 12.99
CA GLU A 257 -10.74 -1.09 14.46
C GLU A 257 -12.08 -1.34 15.17
N LYS A 258 -13.20 -1.35 14.44
CA LYS A 258 -14.55 -1.39 15.01
C LYS A 258 -15.31 -2.68 14.67
N THR A 259 -15.01 -3.28 13.52
CA THR A 259 -15.75 -4.42 13.00
C THR A 259 -15.55 -5.69 13.82
N ARG A 260 -16.61 -6.49 13.96
CA ARG A 260 -16.56 -7.84 14.55
C ARG A 260 -16.32 -8.94 13.51
N TYR A 261 -16.38 -8.59 12.22
CA TYR A 261 -16.23 -9.51 11.09
C TYR A 261 -14.81 -9.48 10.51
N ALA A 262 -13.84 -9.02 11.30
CA ALA A 262 -12.44 -8.93 10.90
C ALA A 262 -11.71 -10.26 11.04
N ALA A 263 -11.05 -10.69 9.96
CA ALA A 263 -10.11 -11.82 9.95
C ALA A 263 -8.73 -11.37 9.49
N VAL A 264 -7.70 -12.13 9.87
CA VAL A 264 -6.34 -11.96 9.36
C VAL A 264 -5.85 -13.27 8.77
N LEU A 265 -5.24 -13.17 7.59
CA LEU A 265 -4.50 -14.24 6.95
C LEU A 265 -3.01 -13.94 7.07
N PRO A 266 -2.25 -14.71 7.87
CA PRO A 266 -0.81 -14.54 7.98
C PRO A 266 -0.11 -14.82 6.65
N ILE A 267 0.82 -13.96 6.26
CA ILE A 267 1.54 -14.08 5.00
C ILE A 267 3.05 -13.85 5.18
N CYS A 268 3.84 -14.65 4.47
CA CYS A 268 5.29 -14.52 4.38
C CYS A 268 5.73 -14.47 2.91
N CYS A 269 5.43 -13.35 2.23
CA CYS A 269 5.71 -13.14 0.81
C CYS A 269 6.87 -12.17 0.55
N GLY A 270 7.66 -11.83 1.58
CA GLY A 270 8.67 -10.77 1.50
C GLY A 270 8.03 -9.41 1.20
N TRP A 271 7.00 -9.07 1.97
CA TRP A 271 6.29 -7.80 1.89
C TRP A 271 7.10 -6.69 2.54
N THR A 272 7.06 -5.50 1.93
CA THR A 272 7.47 -4.25 2.59
C THR A 272 6.67 -3.10 2.00
N ASP A 273 6.35 -2.10 2.82
CA ASP A 273 5.64 -0.90 2.39
C ASP A 273 6.54 0.08 1.63
N LEU A 274 7.87 -0.13 1.61
CA LEU A 274 8.85 0.84 1.14
C LEU A 274 8.59 2.25 1.71
N GLY A 275 8.63 2.40 3.03
CA GLY A 275 8.38 3.69 3.67
C GLY A 275 9.41 4.78 3.36
N SER A 276 10.69 4.43 3.14
CA SER A 276 11.81 5.36 2.96
C SER A 276 12.96 4.72 2.17
N TRP A 277 13.98 5.50 1.82
CA TRP A 277 15.21 5.01 1.18
C TRP A 277 15.88 3.85 1.94
N SER A 278 15.86 3.88 3.28
CA SER A 278 16.40 2.80 4.11
C SER A 278 15.69 1.44 3.91
N ALA A 279 14.42 1.43 3.49
CA ALA A 279 13.69 0.19 3.20
C ALA A 279 14.28 -0.58 2.01
N LEU A 280 15.16 0.04 1.21
CA LEU A 280 15.80 -0.62 0.08
C LEU A 280 16.80 -1.71 0.48
N ASP A 281 17.30 -1.69 1.71
CA ASP A 281 18.16 -2.74 2.25
C ASP A 281 17.51 -4.12 2.29
N GLU A 282 16.18 -4.16 2.34
CA GLU A 282 15.38 -5.39 2.41
C GLU A 282 15.07 -5.96 1.02
N VAL A 283 15.08 -5.12 -0.03
CA VAL A 283 14.53 -5.49 -1.35
C VAL A 283 15.54 -5.41 -2.50
N VAL A 284 16.59 -4.61 -2.37
CA VAL A 284 17.61 -4.43 -3.41
C VAL A 284 18.83 -5.26 -3.07
N ARG A 285 19.46 -5.82 -4.10
CA ARG A 285 20.72 -6.55 -3.97
C ARG A 285 21.81 -5.60 -3.48
N LYS A 286 22.55 -6.02 -2.46
CA LYS A 286 23.71 -5.32 -1.91
C LYS A 286 25.02 -5.89 -2.49
N ASP A 287 26.06 -5.07 -2.52
CA ASP A 287 27.42 -5.53 -2.80
C ASP A 287 28.04 -6.27 -1.59
N LYS A 288 29.32 -6.67 -1.70
CA LYS A 288 30.07 -7.36 -0.63
C LYS A 288 30.28 -6.52 0.64
N HIS A 289 30.07 -5.21 0.58
CA HIS A 289 30.23 -4.27 1.69
C HIS A 289 28.88 -3.75 2.23
N GLY A 290 27.77 -4.33 1.75
CA GLY A 290 26.43 -3.95 2.16
C GLY A 290 25.92 -2.67 1.50
N ASN A 291 26.60 -2.15 0.47
CA ASN A 291 26.16 -0.96 -0.26
C ASN A 291 25.08 -1.30 -1.28
N ILE A 292 24.22 -0.33 -1.56
CA ILE A 292 23.31 -0.33 -2.71
C ILE A 292 23.82 0.73 -3.68
N LEU A 293 24.39 0.29 -4.80
CA LEU A 293 24.92 1.17 -5.85
C LEU A 293 24.04 1.03 -7.09
N LYS A 294 23.44 2.13 -7.56
CA LYS A 294 22.55 2.14 -8.74
C LYS A 294 22.85 3.32 -9.65
N GLY A 295 23.01 3.04 -10.94
CA GLY A 295 23.27 4.04 -11.97
C GLY A 295 24.74 4.43 -12.06
N ASN A 296 25.03 5.67 -12.47
CA ASN A 296 26.39 6.12 -12.77
C ASN A 296 27.18 6.45 -11.49
N CYS A 297 27.69 5.43 -10.81
CA CYS A 297 28.38 5.58 -9.53
C CYS A 297 29.69 4.78 -9.47
N VAL A 298 30.67 5.35 -8.77
CA VAL A 298 31.96 4.73 -8.48
C VAL A 298 32.18 4.80 -6.98
N ASP A 299 32.43 3.65 -6.35
CA ASP A 299 32.71 3.59 -4.92
C ASP A 299 34.11 3.05 -4.64
N MET A 300 34.79 3.69 -3.68
CA MET A 300 36.03 3.21 -3.09
C MET A 300 35.88 3.05 -1.57
N GLY A 301 35.47 1.86 -1.14
CA GLY A 301 35.56 1.43 0.26
C GLY A 301 34.43 1.91 1.18
N SER A 302 33.27 2.30 0.64
CA SER A 302 32.10 2.61 1.46
C SER A 302 31.48 1.33 2.06
N LYS A 303 30.74 1.46 3.16
CA LYS A 303 30.06 0.35 3.85
C LYS A 303 28.64 0.73 4.24
N GLY A 304 27.68 -0.13 3.92
CA GLY A 304 26.27 0.05 4.28
C GLY A 304 25.57 1.27 3.64
N SER A 305 26.20 1.93 2.67
CA SER A 305 25.70 3.17 2.06
C SER A 305 24.80 2.91 0.86
N LEU A 306 23.90 3.84 0.56
CA LEU A 306 23.06 3.81 -0.64
C LEU A 306 23.48 4.94 -1.56
N VAL A 307 23.85 4.62 -2.79
CA VAL A 307 24.17 5.59 -3.84
C VAL A 307 23.25 5.34 -5.02
N TRP A 308 22.44 6.33 -5.35
CA TRP A 308 21.52 6.32 -6.47
C TRP A 308 21.84 7.47 -7.40
N ALA A 309 22.53 7.18 -8.49
CA ALA A 309 23.06 8.16 -9.43
C ALA A 309 22.29 8.11 -10.75
N GLN A 310 21.39 9.08 -10.97
CA GLN A 310 20.58 9.11 -12.20
C GLN A 310 21.20 9.96 -13.31
N ASP A 311 21.75 11.13 -12.98
CA ASP A 311 22.15 12.14 -13.98
C ASP A 311 23.67 12.32 -14.01
N LYS A 312 24.28 12.58 -12.85
CA LYS A 312 25.73 12.80 -12.72
C LYS A 312 26.48 11.51 -12.39
N LEU A 313 27.79 11.53 -12.64
CA LEU A 313 28.70 10.60 -11.99
C LEU A 313 28.76 10.91 -10.49
N VAL A 314 28.44 9.94 -9.65
CA VAL A 314 28.58 10.04 -8.19
C VAL A 314 29.76 9.18 -7.73
N ALA A 315 30.85 9.83 -7.33
CA ALA A 315 32.00 9.18 -6.74
C ALA A 315 31.95 9.23 -5.20
N THR A 316 32.11 8.09 -4.54
CA THR A 316 32.09 7.97 -3.07
C THR A 316 33.36 7.32 -2.56
N LEU A 317 33.85 7.83 -1.42
CA LEU A 317 35.07 7.34 -0.77
C LEU A 317 34.80 7.09 0.70
N ARG A 318 34.89 5.81 1.12
CA ARG A 318 34.82 5.39 2.53
C ARG A 318 33.60 5.91 3.31
N LEU A 319 32.46 6.11 2.65
CA LEU A 319 31.23 6.52 3.32
C LEU A 319 30.68 5.37 4.18
N LYS A 320 30.07 5.70 5.33
CA LYS A 320 29.44 4.70 6.20
C LYS A 320 27.98 5.08 6.45
N ASN A 321 27.07 4.20 6.08
CA ASN A 321 25.62 4.38 6.29
C ASN A 321 25.10 5.74 5.80
N ILE A 322 25.55 6.19 4.63
CA ILE A 322 25.09 7.43 3.99
C ILE A 322 24.16 7.08 2.83
N ILE A 323 23.11 7.87 2.64
CA ILE A 323 22.27 7.91 1.45
C ILE A 323 22.72 9.07 0.58
N VAL A 324 23.03 8.79 -0.68
CA VAL A 324 23.31 9.77 -1.74
C VAL A 324 22.35 9.49 -2.87
N VAL A 325 21.50 10.46 -3.21
CA VAL A 325 20.54 10.34 -4.32
C VAL A 325 20.67 11.55 -5.22
N ASP A 326 21.22 11.32 -6.40
CA ASP A 326 21.35 12.30 -7.47
C ASP A 326 20.18 12.15 -8.47
N THR A 327 19.59 13.29 -8.79
CA THR A 327 18.62 13.46 -9.88
C THR A 327 19.01 14.70 -10.68
N LYS A 328 18.45 14.85 -11.88
CA LYS A 328 18.73 15.93 -12.84
C LYS A 328 18.92 17.32 -12.21
N ASP A 329 18.16 17.62 -11.17
CA ASP A 329 18.02 18.98 -10.68
C ASP A 329 18.08 19.12 -9.15
N ALA A 330 18.41 18.04 -8.44
CA ALA A 330 18.57 18.00 -6.99
C ALA A 330 19.42 16.80 -6.53
N LEU A 331 20.21 17.02 -5.48
CA LEU A 331 21.01 16.01 -4.78
C LEU A 331 20.53 15.94 -3.33
N LEU A 332 20.32 14.72 -2.83
CA LEU A 332 20.13 14.45 -1.41
C LEU A 332 21.34 13.71 -0.87
N VAL A 333 21.85 14.18 0.26
CA VAL A 333 22.83 13.47 1.08
C VAL A 333 22.31 13.46 2.51
N CYS A 334 22.19 12.29 3.13
CA CYS A 334 21.85 12.18 4.55
C CYS A 334 22.35 10.89 5.19
N PRO A 335 22.50 10.84 6.52
CA PRO A 335 22.65 9.59 7.23
C PRO A 335 21.44 8.68 7.00
N LYS A 336 21.70 7.38 6.83
CA LYS A 336 20.67 6.38 6.53
C LYS A 336 19.64 6.23 7.64
N GLU A 337 20.04 6.44 8.89
CA GLU A 337 19.17 6.42 10.07
C GLU A 337 18.13 7.55 10.06
N ASN A 338 18.44 8.69 9.42
CA ASN A 338 17.54 9.84 9.30
C ASN A 338 16.67 9.80 8.04
N ALA A 339 16.62 8.69 7.29
CA ALA A 339 15.85 8.61 6.05
C ALA A 339 14.35 8.95 6.22
N GLN A 340 13.79 8.78 7.41
CA GLN A 340 12.40 9.16 7.71
C GLN A 340 12.18 10.68 7.77
N ASP A 341 13.22 11.46 8.07
CA ASP A 341 13.17 12.91 8.24
C ASP A 341 13.17 13.68 6.91
N ILE A 342 13.39 12.99 5.78
CA ILE A 342 13.32 13.56 4.44
C ILE A 342 11.95 14.22 4.19
N LYS A 343 10.87 13.68 4.76
CA LYS A 343 9.54 14.30 4.70
C LYS A 343 9.52 15.72 5.30
N ASN A 344 10.29 15.95 6.37
CA ASN A 344 10.40 17.22 7.06
C ASN A 344 11.26 18.18 6.23
N LEU A 345 12.36 17.68 5.64
CA LEU A 345 13.21 18.42 4.72
C LEU A 345 12.41 18.96 3.52
N VAL A 346 11.53 18.15 2.92
CA VAL A 346 10.63 18.59 1.86
C VAL A 346 9.70 19.73 2.33
N GLY A 347 9.26 19.69 3.59
CA GLY A 347 8.52 20.79 4.22
C GLY A 347 9.33 22.09 4.30
N VAL A 348 10.61 21.99 4.66
CA VAL A 348 11.55 23.13 4.69
C VAL A 348 11.78 23.70 3.29
N LEU A 349 12.06 22.84 2.30
CA LEU A 349 12.24 23.25 0.90
C LEU A 349 11.04 24.04 0.36
N ARG A 350 9.82 23.60 0.72
CA ARG A 350 8.59 24.29 0.33
C ARG A 350 8.50 25.69 0.91
N LYS A 351 8.84 25.85 2.19
CA LYS A 351 8.85 27.15 2.88
C LYS A 351 9.90 28.09 2.31
N ARG A 352 11.05 27.56 1.86
CA ARG A 352 12.14 28.32 1.25
C ARG A 352 11.96 28.61 -0.25
N GLY A 353 10.80 28.29 -0.83
CA GLY A 353 10.49 28.64 -2.23
C GLY A 353 10.91 27.63 -3.29
N PHE A 354 11.50 26.48 -2.93
CA PHE A 354 11.94 25.45 -3.88
C PHE A 354 10.78 24.57 -4.43
N LYS A 355 9.59 25.15 -4.63
CA LYS A 355 8.36 24.41 -5.02
C LYS A 355 8.53 23.60 -6.30
N ASN A 356 9.33 24.08 -7.25
CA ASN A 356 9.58 23.41 -8.53
C ASN A 356 10.46 22.15 -8.40
N LYS A 357 11.10 21.97 -7.24
CA LYS A 357 11.99 20.84 -6.94
C LYS A 357 11.30 19.75 -6.11
N ILE A 358 10.02 19.89 -5.78
CA ILE A 358 9.29 19.05 -4.80
C ILE A 358 8.27 18.13 -5.45
#